data_AF-A0A7K0LZT3-F1
#
_entry.id   AF-A0A7K0LZT3-F1
#
_cell.length_a   1.000
_cell.length_b   1.000
_cell.length_c   1.000
_cell.angle_alpha   90.00
_cell.angle_beta   90.00
_cell.angle_gamma   90.00
#
_symmetry.space_group_name_H-M   'P 1'
#
loop_
_entity.id
_entity.type
_entity.pdbx_description
1 polymer ?
#
loop_
_entity_poly.entity_id
_entity_poly.type
_entity_poly.pdbx_seq_one_letter_code
_entity_poly.pdbx_strand_id
1 'polypeptide(L)' 'LLEAEDASMGEQAKFTLRIAQAAAFAEAAEELLSAGRPPCRLCGRPIGIEGHNCPRWN' A
#
# COMPACT_ATOMS: atom_id res chain seq x y z
N LEU A 1 -10.44 27.63 -9.97
CA LEU A 1 -8.97 27.55 -9.83
C LEU A 1 -8.75 27.17 -8.37
N LEU A 2 -8.35 25.94 -8.08
CA LEU A 2 -8.33 25.42 -6.70
C LEU A 2 -7.28 26.20 -5.90
N GLU A 3 -7.75 26.96 -4.91
CA GLU A 3 -6.93 27.64 -3.92
C GLU A 3 -6.61 26.62 -2.83
N ALA A 4 -5.34 26.25 -2.69
CA ALA A 4 -4.88 25.39 -1.62
C ALA A 4 -4.72 26.24 -0.35
N GLU A 5 -5.76 26.24 0.49
CA GLU A 5 -5.74 26.83 1.82
C GLU A 5 -4.79 26.03 2.75
N ASP A 6 -3.84 26.75 3.35
CA ASP A 6 -2.97 26.43 4.50
C ASP A 6 -2.65 24.95 4.78
N ALA A 7 -1.77 24.36 3.96
CA ALA A 7 -1.07 23.14 4.35
C ALA A 7 0.08 23.49 5.30
N SER A 8 -0.01 23.06 6.55
CA SER A 8 1.10 23.08 7.53
C SER A 8 2.43 22.78 6.84
N MET A 9 3.45 23.63 7.05
CA MET A 9 4.80 23.45 6.50
C MET A 9 5.50 22.27 7.17
N GLY A 10 5.04 21.05 6.89
CA GLY A 10 5.76 19.83 7.22
C GLY A 10 7.06 19.76 6.42
N GLU A 11 8.05 19.08 6.96
CA GLU A 11 9.31 18.82 6.25
C GLU A 11 9.01 18.00 4.99
N GLN A 12 9.33 18.56 3.81
CA GLN A 12 9.11 17.92 2.53
C GLN A 12 10.44 17.47 1.92
N ALA A 13 10.48 16.23 1.44
CA ALA A 13 11.60 15.69 0.68
C ALA A 13 11.13 15.26 -0.71
N LYS A 14 11.91 15.60 -1.74
CA LYS A 14 11.66 15.23 -3.14
C LYS A 14 12.72 14.24 -3.61
N PHE A 15 12.29 13.15 -4.21
CA PHE A 15 13.16 12.12 -4.77
C PHE A 15 12.88 11.94 -6.25
N THR A 16 13.88 11.44 -6.99
CA THR A 16 13.72 11.05 -8.40
C THR A 16 14.09 9.60 -8.54
N LEU A 17 13.26 8.85 -9.26
CA LEU A 17 13.39 7.41 -9.45
C LEU A 17 13.30 7.10 -10.93
N ARG A 18 14.05 6.09 -11.39
CA ARG A 18 13.78 5.45 -12.68
C ARG A 18 12.48 4.66 -12.59
N ILE A 19 11.81 4.44 -13.71
CA ILE A 19 10.56 3.66 -13.78
C ILE A 19 10.73 2.28 -13.13
N ALA A 20 11.84 1.58 -13.42
CA ALA A 20 12.12 0.27 -12.83
C ALA A 20 12.28 0.32 -11.29
N GLN A 21 12.83 1.41 -10.75
CA GLN A 21 12.96 1.57 -9.29
C GLN A 21 11.61 1.86 -8.64
N ALA A 22 10.75 2.64 -9.30
CA ALA A 22 9.39 2.90 -8.82
C ALA A 22 8.55 1.60 -8.78
N ALA A 23 8.67 0.75 -9.81
CA ALA A 23 8.01 -0.56 -9.84
C ALA A 23 8.50 -1.47 -8.70
N ALA A 24 9.82 -1.62 -8.55
CA ALA A 24 10.41 -2.43 -7.48
C ALA A 24 10.03 -1.92 -6.08
N PHE A 25 9.95 -0.60 -5.89
CA PHE A 25 9.50 0.00 -4.64
C PHE A 25 8.04 -0.36 -4.32
N ALA A 26 7.14 -0.32 -5.31
CA ALA A 26 5.74 -0.66 -5.12
C ALA A 26 5.57 -2.13 -4.70
N GLU A 27 6.27 -3.06 -5.36
CA GLU A 27 6.26 -4.49 -5.01
C GLU A 27 6.76 -4.73 -3.57
N ALA A 28 7.89 -4.13 -3.20
CA ALA A 28 8.45 -4.27 -1.85
C ALA A 28 7.53 -3.66 -0.78
N ALA A 29 6.88 -2.53 -1.07
CA ALA A 29 5.91 -1.92 -0.16
C ALA A 29 4.68 -2.81 0.04
N GLU A 30 4.18 -3.46 -1.02
CA GLU A 30 3.07 -4.38 -0.92
C GLU A 30 3.43 -5.61 -0.07
N GLU A 31 4.61 -6.18 -0.27
CA GLU A 31 5.11 -7.30 0.54
C GLU A 31 5.18 -6.92 2.03
N LEU A 32 5.79 -5.77 2.35
CA LEU A 32 5.88 -5.25 3.72
C LEU A 32 4.49 -5.05 4.36
N LEU A 33 3.57 -4.41 3.66
CA LEU A 33 2.22 -4.18 4.16
C LEU A 33 1.46 -5.51 4.34
N SER A 34 1.68 -6.45 3.45
CA SER A 34 1.05 -7.78 3.50
C SER A 34 1.50 -8.58 4.73
N ALA A 35 2.77 -8.46 5.13
CA ALA A 35 3.33 -9.14 6.30
C ALA A 35 2.71 -8.66 7.62
N GLY A 36 2.23 -7.41 7.67
CA GLY A 36 1.53 -6.86 8.84
C GLY A 36 0.04 -7.17 8.88
N ARG A 37 -0.58 -7.58 7.76
CA ARG A 37 -2.02 -7.83 7.69
C ARG A 37 -2.38 -9.21 8.26
N PRO A 38 -3.48 -9.33 9.03
CA PRO A 38 -3.85 -10.62 9.61
C PRO A 38 -4.10 -11.64 8.49
N PRO A 39 -3.59 -12.87 8.61
CA PRO A 39 -3.82 -13.91 7.63
C PRO A 39 -5.28 -14.40 7.70
N CYS A 40 -5.86 -14.72 6.54
CA CYS A 40 -7.17 -15.34 6.44
C CYS A 40 -7.13 -16.74 7.09
N ARG A 41 -8.06 -17.01 8.02
CA ARG A 41 -8.14 -18.31 8.72
C ARG A 41 -8.45 -19.51 7.82
N LEU A 42 -8.89 -19.26 6.58
CA LEU A 42 -9.23 -20.31 5.62
C LEU A 42 -8.11 -20.56 4.61
N CYS A 43 -7.58 -19.51 3.97
CA CYS A 43 -6.62 -19.64 2.86
C CYS A 43 -5.19 -19.17 3.19
N GLY A 44 -4.96 -18.54 4.35
CA GLY A 44 -3.65 -18.02 4.76
C GLY A 44 -3.22 -16.74 4.05
N ARG A 45 -3.98 -16.22 3.08
CA ARG A 45 -3.65 -14.96 2.39
C ARG A 45 -3.94 -13.75 3.28
N PRO A 46 -3.18 -12.65 3.15
CA PRO A 46 -3.42 -11.41 3.89
C PRO A 46 -4.83 -10.85 3.61
N ILE A 47 -5.52 -10.39 4.66
CA ILE A 47 -6.83 -9.73 4.52
C ILE A 47 -6.61 -8.25 4.19
N GLY A 48 -7.12 -7.78 3.04
CA GLY A 48 -7.06 -6.38 2.60
C GLY A 48 -7.90 -5.44 3.46
N ILE A 49 -7.80 -4.13 3.23
CA ILE A 49 -8.55 -3.13 4.02
C ILE A 49 -10.05 -3.16 3.70
N GLU A 50 -10.39 -3.40 2.43
CA GLU A 50 -11.75 -3.69 1.97
C GLU A 50 -12.28 -5.07 2.39
N GLY A 51 -11.47 -5.88 3.07
CA GLY A 51 -11.76 -7.27 3.40
C GLY A 51 -11.11 -8.26 2.43
N HIS A 52 -11.53 -9.53 2.49
CA HIS A 52 -10.94 -10.59 1.67
C HIS A 52 -12.03 -11.51 1.11
N ASN A 53 -12.10 -11.62 -0.22
CA ASN A 53 -12.95 -12.60 -0.87
C ASN A 53 -12.19 -13.94 -0.98
N CYS A 54 -12.46 -14.83 -0.03
CA CYS A 54 -11.71 -16.08 0.09
C CYS A 54 -12.16 -17.08 -0.99
N PRO A 55 -11.25 -17.58 -1.85
CA PRO A 55 -11.61 -18.57 -2.86
C PRO A 55 -12.04 -19.93 -2.26
N ARG A 56 -11.87 -20.15 -0.95
CA ARG A 56 -12.34 -21.35 -0.22
C ARG A 56 -13.75 -21.22 0.37
N TRP A 57 -14.46 -20.11 0.09
CA TRP A 57 -15.86 -19.95 0.48
C TRP A 57 -16.83 -20.69 -0.45
N ASN A 58 -16.38 -21.05 -1.65
CA ASN A 58 -17.08 -21.94 -2.58
C ASN A 58 -16.53 -23.36 -2.45
#